data_AF-A0A6G2VI47-F1
#
_entry.id   AF-A0A6G2VI47-F1
#
_cell.length_a   1.000
_cell.length_b   1.000
_cell.length_c   1.000
_cell.angle_alpha   90.00
_cell.angle_beta   90.00
_cell.angle_gamma   90.00
#
_symmetry.space_group_name_H-M   'P 1'
#
loop_
_entity.id
_entity.type
_entity.pdbx_description
1 polymer ?
#
loop_
_entity_poly.entity_id
_entity_poly.type
_entity_poly.pdbx_seq_one_letter_code
_entity_poly.pdbx_strand_id
1 'polypeptide(L)'
;MTRTGERVGAARLRTPAWIARIETPDGRVLGAGVLLAPRRVLTAGHVVAPGRPYTVRLVGVPDLDAVPATVRPDEHVPQREHLGDRSGDLALLRLAAPLPAEHTTRLYRLAAPHGPVSMYGFPDGDDGGRWHGATLVAARGRDSQVQLRPVTPGELAAPGFSGGGVVDHATDQVIGIVLSVDEGPGSAFSYMSPTETILSHLPQAAAWTDGAEAVDPRLRAGAAAGRLDVPFATELASWFRGEGWPVLVTVVPATGDRAWTLQRAVTLADRELRTHRNTSAVSHDPPETVPPAGAHDLALDVTGLTAADVMDRIAERLGIRGDPRPERLGDLRVPLTAVLVAVDRAAEPDALLGLLDRLAGQGARLLPAFRRADGPAARAAELLMHRPLRRRWSRLHGELDHITDELGPALDARRCRVLPGPGTRPLL
;
A
#
# COMPACT_ATOMS: atom_id res chain seq x y z
N MET A 1 -26.15 -6.87 -10.20
CA MET A 1 -24.88 -7.57 -9.90
C MET A 1 -24.28 -8.31 -11.13
N THR A 2 -24.45 -7.88 -12.37
CA THR A 2 -24.18 -8.78 -13.53
C THR A 2 -23.67 -8.10 -14.82
N ARG A 3 -22.71 -7.16 -14.74
CA ARG A 3 -21.94 -6.75 -15.94
C ARG A 3 -20.44 -6.56 -15.69
N THR A 4 -20.06 -6.13 -14.49
CA THR A 4 -18.65 -5.94 -14.11
C THR A 4 -17.94 -7.28 -13.87
N GLY A 5 -18.64 -8.28 -13.30
CA GLY A 5 -18.08 -9.61 -13.04
C GLY A 5 -17.76 -10.42 -14.30
N GLU A 6 -18.55 -10.29 -15.37
CA GLU A 6 -18.32 -11.02 -16.64
C GLU A 6 -17.13 -10.47 -17.43
N ARG A 7 -16.91 -9.14 -17.46
CA ARG A 7 -15.74 -8.55 -18.13
C ARG A 7 -14.44 -8.87 -17.39
N VAL A 8 -14.46 -8.86 -16.06
CA VAL A 8 -13.31 -9.23 -15.22
C VAL A 8 -13.00 -10.73 -15.34
N GLY A 9 -14.03 -11.58 -15.47
CA GLY A 9 -13.86 -13.01 -15.76
C GLY A 9 -13.27 -13.30 -17.13
N ALA A 10 -13.66 -12.54 -18.17
CA ALA A 10 -13.17 -12.74 -19.55
C ALA A 10 -11.72 -12.26 -19.75
N ALA A 11 -11.29 -11.19 -19.09
CA ALA A 11 -9.90 -10.71 -19.14
C ALA A 11 -8.92 -11.70 -18.48
N ARG A 12 -9.35 -12.39 -17.41
CA ARG A 12 -8.57 -13.43 -16.71
C ARG A 12 -8.36 -14.72 -17.52
N LEU A 13 -9.02 -14.87 -18.68
CA LEU A 13 -8.85 -16.05 -19.55
C LEU A 13 -7.76 -15.85 -20.61
N ARG A 14 -7.24 -14.63 -20.78
CA ARG A 14 -6.22 -14.34 -21.79
C ARG A 14 -4.88 -14.07 -21.12
N THR A 15 -3.83 -14.63 -21.70
CA THR A 15 -2.45 -14.29 -21.38
C THR A 15 -2.21 -12.82 -21.74
N PRO A 16 -1.70 -11.99 -20.82
CA PRO A 16 -1.40 -10.60 -21.12
C PRO A 16 -0.40 -10.44 -22.26
N ALA A 17 -0.58 -9.48 -23.16
CA ALA A 17 0.39 -9.24 -24.23
C ALA A 17 1.75 -8.74 -23.70
N TRP A 18 1.76 -8.10 -22.53
CA TRP A 18 2.95 -7.54 -21.89
C TRP A 18 3.74 -8.52 -21.01
N ILE A 19 3.21 -9.72 -20.74
CA ILE A 19 3.87 -10.67 -19.86
C ILE A 19 5.08 -11.29 -20.57
N ALA A 20 6.24 -11.12 -19.97
CA ALA A 20 7.50 -11.67 -20.43
C ALA A 20 7.81 -12.95 -19.66
N ARG A 21 8.04 -14.06 -20.36
CA ARG A 21 8.68 -15.24 -19.80
C ARG A 21 10.19 -15.07 -19.93
N ILE A 22 10.91 -15.19 -18.80
CA ILE A 22 12.35 -15.03 -18.74
C ILE A 22 12.98 -16.40 -18.63
N GLU A 23 13.87 -16.70 -19.56
CA GLU A 23 14.50 -18.00 -19.71
C GLU A 23 16.02 -17.86 -19.71
N THR A 24 16.69 -18.94 -19.35
CA THR A 24 18.09 -19.14 -19.73
C THR A 24 18.21 -19.36 -21.24
N PRO A 25 19.41 -19.20 -21.84
CA PRO A 25 19.62 -19.49 -23.26
C PRO A 25 19.27 -20.93 -23.69
N ASP A 26 19.31 -21.90 -22.77
CA ASP A 26 18.90 -23.30 -22.96
C ASP A 26 17.39 -23.54 -22.80
N GLY A 27 16.59 -22.48 -22.58
CA GLY A 27 15.12 -22.55 -22.55
C GLY A 27 14.50 -22.88 -21.20
N ARG A 28 15.31 -22.95 -20.12
CA ARG A 28 14.77 -23.14 -18.77
C ARG A 28 14.13 -21.84 -18.28
N VAL A 29 12.86 -21.92 -17.88
CA VAL A 29 12.13 -20.80 -17.29
C VAL A 29 12.75 -20.44 -15.92
N LEU A 30 13.04 -19.16 -15.74
CA LEU A 30 13.56 -18.61 -14.48
C LEU A 30 12.52 -17.80 -13.72
N GLY A 31 11.59 -17.18 -14.45
CA GLY A 31 10.62 -16.26 -13.89
C GLY A 31 9.81 -15.54 -14.95
N ALA A 32 9.08 -14.54 -14.49
CA ALA A 32 8.24 -13.68 -15.29
C ALA A 32 8.75 -12.23 -15.28
N GLY A 33 8.18 -11.39 -16.12
CA GLY A 33 8.49 -9.98 -16.21
C GLY A 33 7.38 -9.17 -16.86
N VAL A 34 7.47 -7.85 -16.73
CA VAL A 34 6.52 -6.89 -17.30
C VAL A 34 7.22 -6.07 -18.37
N LEU A 35 6.75 -6.13 -19.61
CA LEU A 35 7.24 -5.29 -20.70
C LEU A 35 6.75 -3.84 -20.52
N LEU A 36 7.62 -2.96 -20.01
CA LEU A 36 7.31 -1.54 -19.74
C LEU A 36 7.51 -0.63 -20.95
N ALA A 37 8.42 -1.02 -21.83
CA ALA A 37 8.71 -0.34 -23.08
C ALA A 37 9.29 -1.34 -24.09
N PRO A 38 9.37 -1.01 -25.39
CA PRO A 38 9.82 -1.93 -26.44
C PRO A 38 11.13 -2.67 -26.15
N ARG A 39 12.01 -2.10 -25.33
CA ARG A 39 13.31 -2.70 -24.98
C ARG A 39 13.50 -2.93 -23.49
N ARG A 40 12.46 -2.81 -22.68
CA ARG A 40 12.56 -2.71 -21.22
C ARG A 40 11.59 -3.67 -20.55
N VAL A 41 12.13 -4.63 -19.80
CA VAL A 41 11.35 -5.60 -19.03
C VAL A 41 11.72 -5.46 -17.56
N LEU A 42 10.73 -5.21 -16.71
CA LEU A 42 10.88 -5.23 -15.25
C LEU A 42 10.70 -6.67 -14.74
N THR A 43 11.52 -7.10 -13.80
CA THR A 43 11.40 -8.40 -13.12
C THR A 43 11.94 -8.33 -11.69
N ALA A 44 11.85 -9.45 -10.97
CA ALA A 44 12.48 -9.61 -9.67
C ALA A 44 14.00 -9.81 -9.80
N GLY A 45 14.74 -9.20 -8.89
CA GLY A 45 16.21 -9.12 -8.93
C GLY A 45 16.88 -10.48 -8.91
N HIS A 46 16.37 -11.45 -8.15
CA HIS A 46 16.93 -12.80 -8.04
C HIS A 46 16.72 -13.66 -9.30
N VAL A 47 15.81 -13.28 -10.21
CA VAL A 47 15.60 -13.98 -11.49
C VAL A 47 16.80 -13.80 -12.41
N VAL A 48 17.52 -12.67 -12.27
CA VAL A 48 18.60 -12.27 -13.20
C VAL A 48 19.85 -11.80 -12.46
N ALA A 49 20.98 -11.83 -13.15
CA ALA A 49 22.26 -11.38 -12.64
C ALA A 49 23.01 -10.59 -13.72
N PRO A 50 23.69 -9.48 -13.36
CA PRO A 50 24.53 -8.74 -14.29
C PRO A 50 25.58 -9.63 -14.96
N GLY A 51 25.86 -9.37 -16.24
CA GLY A 51 26.86 -10.12 -17.02
C GLY A 51 26.40 -11.48 -17.53
N ARG A 52 25.16 -11.90 -17.26
CA ARG A 52 24.58 -13.13 -17.84
C ARG A 52 23.57 -12.80 -18.95
N PRO A 53 23.55 -13.57 -20.05
CA PRO A 53 22.52 -13.45 -21.07
C PRO A 53 21.25 -14.21 -20.69
N TYR A 54 20.11 -13.65 -21.09
CA TYR A 54 18.78 -14.22 -20.91
C TYR A 54 18.02 -14.21 -22.22
N THR A 55 16.95 -15.01 -22.29
CA THR A 55 16.01 -15.03 -23.40
C THR A 55 14.65 -14.56 -22.88
N VAL A 56 14.00 -13.66 -23.60
CA VAL A 56 12.67 -13.13 -23.25
C VAL A 56 11.67 -13.50 -24.33
N ARG A 57 10.53 -14.07 -23.94
CA ARG A 57 9.41 -14.41 -24.84
C ARG A 57 8.11 -13.78 -24.34
N LEU A 58 7.32 -13.18 -25.26
CA LEU A 58 5.96 -12.74 -24.96
C LEU A 58 4.98 -13.89 -25.21
N VAL A 59 4.62 -14.63 -24.17
CA VAL A 59 3.75 -15.82 -24.32
C VAL A 59 2.34 -15.44 -24.77
N GLY A 60 1.88 -14.23 -24.46
CA GLY A 60 0.61 -13.70 -24.96
C GLY A 60 0.61 -13.31 -26.44
N VAL A 61 1.77 -13.37 -27.11
CA VAL A 61 1.95 -13.02 -28.52
C VAL A 61 2.84 -14.10 -29.18
N PRO A 62 2.30 -15.29 -29.48
CA PRO A 62 3.09 -16.46 -29.85
C PRO A 62 3.86 -16.32 -31.16
N ASP A 63 3.44 -15.39 -32.04
CA ASP A 63 4.09 -15.14 -33.34
C ASP A 63 5.40 -14.33 -33.22
N LEU A 64 5.75 -13.87 -32.01
CA LEU A 64 7.00 -13.14 -31.79
C LEU A 64 8.13 -14.08 -31.35
N ASP A 65 9.25 -13.95 -32.04
CA ASP A 65 10.49 -14.63 -31.68
C ASP A 65 10.98 -14.21 -30.30
N ALA A 66 11.68 -15.13 -29.65
CA ALA A 66 12.33 -14.84 -28.38
C ALA A 66 13.51 -13.88 -28.58
N VAL A 67 13.65 -12.91 -27.68
CA VAL A 67 14.62 -11.82 -27.79
C VAL A 67 15.70 -11.96 -26.73
N PRO A 68 16.99 -11.92 -27.09
CA PRO A 68 18.07 -11.89 -26.12
C PRO A 68 17.99 -10.65 -25.22
N ALA A 69 18.33 -10.80 -23.94
CA ALA A 69 18.23 -9.75 -22.94
C ALA A 69 19.43 -9.78 -21.99
N THR A 70 19.80 -8.61 -21.47
CA THR A 70 20.83 -8.46 -20.43
C THR A 70 20.37 -7.44 -19.39
N VAL A 71 20.95 -7.51 -18.19
CA VAL A 71 20.76 -6.52 -17.13
C VAL A 71 22.10 -5.86 -16.83
N ARG A 72 22.09 -4.53 -16.65
CA ARG A 72 23.26 -3.78 -16.24
C ARG A 72 23.38 -3.74 -14.71
N PRO A 73 24.60 -3.62 -14.13
CA PRO A 73 24.76 -3.54 -12.69
C PRO A 73 24.00 -2.39 -12.01
N ASP A 74 23.83 -1.26 -12.69
CA ASP A 74 23.07 -0.08 -12.21
C ASP A 74 21.55 -0.23 -12.37
N GLU A 75 21.10 -1.22 -13.13
CA GLU A 75 19.70 -1.57 -13.35
C GLU A 75 19.32 -2.88 -12.61
N HIS A 76 20.18 -3.35 -11.69
CA HIS A 76 19.98 -4.52 -10.85
C HIS A 76 20.08 -4.12 -9.37
N VAL A 77 18.99 -4.34 -8.63
CA VAL A 77 18.88 -4.04 -7.21
C VAL A 77 18.74 -5.37 -6.47
N PRO A 78 19.83 -5.91 -5.90
CA PRO A 78 19.79 -7.21 -5.23
C PRO A 78 18.92 -7.16 -3.99
N GLN A 79 18.33 -8.31 -3.63
CA GLN A 79 17.67 -8.44 -2.33
C GLN A 79 18.69 -8.23 -1.20
N ARG A 80 18.32 -7.40 -0.23
CA ARG A 80 19.06 -7.24 1.03
C ARG A 80 18.14 -7.58 2.18
N GLU A 81 18.65 -8.34 3.13
CA GLU A 81 17.96 -8.67 4.37
C GLU A 81 18.72 -8.07 5.56
N HIS A 82 18.00 -7.38 6.43
CA HIS A 82 18.56 -6.84 7.67
C HIS A 82 17.55 -7.02 8.80
N LEU A 83 17.93 -7.76 9.84
CA LEU A 83 17.07 -8.05 11.00
C LEU A 83 15.69 -8.64 10.62
N GLY A 84 15.63 -9.44 9.55
CA GLY A 84 14.41 -10.04 9.02
C GLY A 84 13.61 -9.16 8.06
N ASP A 85 14.02 -7.91 7.83
CA ASP A 85 13.40 -7.03 6.85
C ASP A 85 14.08 -7.16 5.47
N ARG A 86 13.29 -7.56 4.47
CA ARG A 86 13.72 -7.64 3.07
C ARG A 86 13.56 -6.28 2.37
N SER A 87 14.50 -5.98 1.49
CA SER A 87 14.51 -4.78 0.65
C SER A 87 15.09 -5.06 -0.74
N GLY A 88 14.70 -4.28 -1.74
CA GLY A 88 15.15 -4.41 -3.12
C GLY A 88 14.51 -5.60 -3.84
N ASP A 89 15.35 -6.41 -4.49
CA ASP A 89 14.98 -7.53 -5.34
C ASP A 89 14.29 -7.13 -6.65
N LEU A 90 14.88 -6.19 -7.38
CA LEU A 90 14.32 -5.64 -8.61
C LEU A 90 15.37 -5.59 -9.72
N ALA A 91 14.94 -5.78 -10.97
CA ALA A 91 15.83 -5.64 -12.12
C ALA A 91 15.09 -5.12 -13.34
N LEU A 92 15.78 -4.28 -14.13
CA LEU A 92 15.30 -3.80 -15.42
C LEU A 92 16.19 -4.37 -16.55
N LEU A 93 15.67 -5.37 -17.28
CA LEU A 93 16.36 -5.92 -18.43
C LEU A 93 16.30 -4.97 -19.63
N ARG A 94 17.33 -5.07 -20.46
CA ARG A 94 17.43 -4.48 -21.79
C ARG A 94 17.38 -5.57 -22.85
N LEU A 95 16.43 -5.45 -23.77
CA LEU A 95 16.31 -6.35 -24.91
C LEU A 95 17.27 -5.96 -26.05
N ALA A 96 17.80 -6.98 -26.75
CA ALA A 96 18.71 -6.85 -27.88
C ALA A 96 18.01 -6.38 -29.18
N ALA A 97 16.70 -6.62 -29.28
CA ALA A 97 15.82 -6.07 -30.31
C ALA A 97 14.59 -5.42 -29.64
N PRO A 98 13.93 -4.43 -30.27
CA PRO A 98 12.69 -3.88 -29.75
C PRO A 98 11.53 -4.83 -30.05
N LEU A 99 10.66 -5.03 -29.07
CA LEU A 99 9.34 -5.63 -29.25
C LEU A 99 8.31 -4.57 -29.65
N PRO A 100 7.19 -4.94 -30.29
CA PRO A 100 6.16 -3.99 -30.69
C PRO A 100 5.60 -3.20 -29.49
N ALA A 101 5.39 -1.89 -29.69
CA ALA A 101 5.03 -0.97 -28.61
C ALA A 101 3.60 -1.19 -28.09
N GLU A 102 2.70 -1.70 -28.94
CA GLU A 102 1.32 -2.07 -28.62
C GLU A 102 1.21 -3.19 -27.58
N HIS A 103 2.28 -3.95 -27.34
CA HIS A 103 2.33 -4.99 -26.32
C HIS A 103 2.92 -4.51 -25.00
N THR A 104 3.34 -3.25 -24.91
CA THR A 104 3.87 -2.69 -23.66
C THR A 104 2.74 -2.34 -22.70
N THR A 105 3.05 -2.32 -21.40
CA THR A 105 2.15 -1.84 -20.35
C THR A 105 2.85 -0.83 -19.46
N ARG A 106 2.10 -0.22 -18.55
CA ARG A 106 2.59 0.80 -17.63
C ARG A 106 2.36 0.34 -16.20
N LEU A 107 3.25 0.74 -15.31
CA LEU A 107 3.01 0.62 -13.88
C LEU A 107 2.03 1.71 -13.46
N TYR A 108 1.28 1.47 -12.39
CA TYR A 108 0.34 2.44 -11.85
C TYR A 108 0.50 2.56 -10.34
N ARG A 109 0.51 3.81 -9.85
CA ARG A 109 0.55 4.12 -8.41
C ARG A 109 -0.85 4.03 -7.81
N LEU A 110 -1.07 3.13 -6.85
CA LEU A 110 -2.33 3.04 -6.08
C LEU A 110 -2.05 2.90 -4.59
N ALA A 111 -2.93 3.47 -3.78
CA ALA A 111 -2.95 3.28 -2.33
C ALA A 111 -3.21 1.81 -2.00
N ALA A 112 -2.51 1.27 -1.00
CA ALA A 112 -2.64 -0.13 -0.60
C ALA A 112 -3.11 -0.22 0.85
N PRO A 113 -4.06 -1.12 1.18
CA PRO A 113 -4.65 -2.12 0.29
C PRO A 113 -5.82 -1.60 -0.57
N HIS A 114 -5.80 -1.92 -1.87
CA HIS A 114 -6.79 -1.45 -2.84
C HIS A 114 -7.92 -2.46 -3.13
N GLY A 115 -7.74 -3.75 -2.80
CA GLY A 115 -8.74 -4.79 -3.03
C GLY A 115 -8.18 -6.11 -3.60
N PRO A 116 -8.99 -6.86 -4.37
CA PRO A 116 -8.55 -8.10 -5.02
C PRO A 116 -7.66 -7.83 -6.22
N VAL A 117 -6.66 -8.69 -6.39
CA VAL A 117 -5.64 -8.61 -7.43
C VAL A 117 -5.43 -9.98 -8.08
N SER A 118 -4.77 -10.00 -9.23
CA SER A 118 -4.28 -11.23 -9.85
C SER A 118 -2.83 -11.08 -10.27
N MET A 119 -2.08 -12.18 -10.19
CA MET A 119 -0.70 -12.28 -10.64
C MET A 119 -0.59 -13.36 -11.72
N TYR A 120 0.26 -13.13 -12.71
CA TYR A 120 0.53 -14.08 -13.79
C TYR A 120 1.95 -14.61 -13.69
N GLY A 121 2.14 -15.91 -13.88
CA GLY A 121 3.45 -16.55 -13.83
C GLY A 121 3.50 -17.83 -14.65
N PHE A 122 4.70 -18.42 -14.72
CA PHE A 122 5.02 -19.60 -15.51
C PHE A 122 5.53 -20.74 -14.61
N PRO A 123 4.65 -21.40 -13.83
CA PRO A 123 5.06 -22.48 -12.94
C PRO A 123 5.53 -23.70 -13.73
N ASP A 124 6.34 -24.54 -13.09
CA ASP A 124 6.85 -25.77 -13.69
C ASP A 124 5.72 -26.64 -14.27
N GLY A 125 5.91 -27.08 -15.50
CA GLY A 125 4.94 -27.89 -16.24
C GLY A 125 3.81 -27.10 -16.91
N ASP A 126 3.83 -25.76 -16.84
CA ASP A 126 2.85 -24.90 -17.50
C ASP A 126 3.53 -23.72 -18.21
N ASP A 127 4.08 -24.02 -19.39
CA ASP A 127 4.76 -23.08 -20.26
C ASP A 127 3.84 -21.94 -20.77
N GLY A 128 2.52 -22.19 -20.84
CA GLY A 128 1.53 -21.16 -21.19
C GLY A 128 1.33 -20.14 -20.08
N GLY A 129 1.67 -20.51 -18.84
CA GLY A 129 1.49 -19.72 -17.65
C GLY A 129 0.03 -19.66 -17.20
N ARG A 130 -0.19 -19.15 -15.99
CA ARG A 130 -1.51 -19.10 -15.37
C ARG A 130 -1.68 -17.90 -14.46
N TRP A 131 -2.95 -17.51 -14.28
CA TRP A 131 -3.35 -16.52 -13.29
C TRP A 131 -3.55 -17.14 -11.90
N HIS A 132 -3.13 -16.41 -10.88
CA HIS A 132 -3.46 -16.67 -9.48
C HIS A 132 -4.14 -15.46 -8.85
N GLY A 133 -5.27 -15.67 -8.18
CA GLY A 133 -6.00 -14.64 -7.46
C GLY A 133 -5.47 -14.41 -6.05
N ALA A 134 -5.43 -13.14 -5.62
CA ALA A 134 -5.08 -12.78 -4.25
C ALA A 134 -5.82 -11.52 -3.77
N THR A 135 -5.72 -11.22 -2.47
CA THR A 135 -6.14 -9.96 -1.86
C THR A 135 -4.96 -9.30 -1.18
N LEU A 136 -4.85 -7.97 -1.32
CA LEU A 136 -3.84 -7.17 -0.62
C LEU A 136 -4.16 -7.12 0.87
N VAL A 137 -3.21 -7.49 1.73
CA VAL A 137 -3.41 -7.52 3.19
C VAL A 137 -2.78 -6.31 3.87
N ALA A 138 -1.46 -6.30 3.95
CA ALA A 138 -0.72 -5.27 4.66
C ALA A 138 0.68 -5.13 4.07
N ALA A 139 1.24 -3.94 4.21
CA ALA A 139 2.66 -3.71 3.97
C ALA A 139 3.49 -4.33 5.11
N ARG A 140 4.63 -4.91 4.76
CA ARG A 140 5.60 -5.52 5.68
C ARG A 140 7.02 -5.07 5.34
N GLY A 141 7.84 -5.01 6.38
CA GLY A 141 9.27 -4.77 6.28
C GLY A 141 9.66 -3.36 5.86
N ARG A 142 10.97 -3.18 5.68
CA ARG A 142 11.63 -1.89 5.45
C ARG A 142 11.21 -1.18 4.16
N ASP A 143 10.83 -1.95 3.14
CA ASP A 143 10.44 -1.45 1.81
C ASP A 143 8.92 -1.49 1.57
N SER A 144 8.13 -1.80 2.61
CA SER A 144 6.68 -1.93 2.51
C SER A 144 6.22 -2.94 1.45
N GLN A 145 6.94 -4.06 1.32
CA GLN A 145 6.49 -5.16 0.48
C GLN A 145 5.07 -5.56 0.90
N VAL A 146 4.18 -5.74 -0.06
CA VAL A 146 2.77 -5.97 0.25
C VAL A 146 2.49 -7.47 0.25
N GLN A 147 1.88 -7.94 1.33
CA GLN A 147 1.44 -9.32 1.45
C GLN A 147 0.19 -9.57 0.59
N LEU A 148 0.28 -10.64 -0.20
CA LEU A 148 -0.77 -11.18 -1.04
C LEU A 148 -1.32 -12.44 -0.38
N ARG A 149 -2.56 -12.36 0.10
CA ARG A 149 -3.29 -13.56 0.56
C ARG A 149 -3.95 -14.22 -0.63
N PRO A 150 -3.64 -15.49 -0.96
CA PRO A 150 -4.24 -16.15 -2.10
C PRO A 150 -5.75 -16.38 -1.84
N VAL A 151 -6.55 -16.42 -2.90
CA VAL A 151 -7.99 -16.71 -2.79
C VAL A 151 -8.21 -18.16 -2.38
N THR A 152 -7.42 -19.08 -2.93
CA THR A 152 -7.36 -20.49 -2.53
C THR A 152 -5.92 -20.92 -2.25
N PRO A 153 -5.67 -21.93 -1.39
CA PRO A 153 -4.29 -22.37 -1.08
C PRO A 153 -3.45 -22.76 -2.32
N GLY A 154 -4.08 -23.21 -3.41
CA GLY A 154 -3.40 -23.58 -4.66
C GLY A 154 -3.00 -22.40 -5.55
N GLU A 155 -3.31 -21.17 -5.14
CA GLU A 155 -2.98 -19.93 -5.87
C GLU A 155 -1.85 -19.14 -5.20
N LEU A 156 -1.11 -19.77 -4.28
CA LEU A 156 0.17 -19.23 -3.85
C LEU A 156 1.11 -19.12 -5.07
N ALA A 157 1.83 -18.01 -5.18
CA ALA A 157 2.88 -17.88 -6.19
C ALA A 157 3.83 -19.09 -6.08
N ALA A 158 4.19 -19.69 -7.20
CA ALA A 158 5.19 -20.76 -7.25
C ALA A 158 6.47 -20.23 -7.92
N PRO A 159 7.59 -20.96 -7.89
CA PRO A 159 8.71 -20.69 -8.79
C PRO A 159 8.20 -20.45 -10.22
N GLY A 160 8.69 -19.41 -10.89
CA GLY A 160 8.19 -18.96 -12.18
C GLY A 160 7.20 -17.78 -12.14
N PHE A 161 6.65 -17.42 -10.98
CA PHE A 161 5.85 -16.19 -10.80
C PHE A 161 6.68 -14.95 -10.51
N SER A 162 7.90 -15.10 -9.97
CA SER A 162 8.78 -13.98 -9.63
C SER A 162 8.97 -13.03 -10.80
N GLY A 163 8.74 -11.74 -10.57
CA GLY A 163 8.77 -10.67 -11.59
C GLY A 163 7.48 -10.49 -12.38
N GLY A 164 6.49 -11.38 -12.23
CA GLY A 164 5.19 -11.27 -12.88
C GLY A 164 4.40 -10.06 -12.39
N GLY A 165 3.68 -9.39 -13.29
CA GLY A 165 2.87 -8.22 -12.96
C GLY A 165 1.68 -8.57 -12.07
N VAL A 166 1.46 -7.76 -11.03
CA VAL A 166 0.26 -7.83 -10.18
C VAL A 166 -0.76 -6.82 -10.70
N VAL A 167 -1.91 -7.32 -11.15
CA VAL A 167 -2.98 -6.53 -11.75
C VAL A 167 -4.10 -6.31 -10.75
N ASP A 168 -4.46 -5.04 -10.54
CA ASP A 168 -5.63 -4.67 -9.76
C ASP A 168 -6.92 -4.87 -10.57
N HIS A 169 -7.95 -5.48 -9.94
CA HIS A 169 -9.18 -5.83 -10.65
C HIS A 169 -10.12 -4.64 -10.92
N ALA A 170 -10.04 -3.58 -10.11
CA ALA A 170 -10.90 -2.41 -10.28
C ALA A 170 -10.42 -1.54 -11.45
N THR A 171 -9.09 -1.42 -11.58
CA THR A 171 -8.42 -0.53 -12.52
C THR A 171 -7.86 -1.25 -13.74
N ASP A 172 -7.67 -2.58 -13.69
CA ASP A 172 -6.99 -3.36 -14.74
C ASP A 172 -5.57 -2.80 -15.02
N GLN A 173 -4.92 -2.30 -13.97
CA GLN A 173 -3.57 -1.72 -14.03
C GLN A 173 -2.56 -2.62 -13.31
N VAL A 174 -1.32 -2.62 -13.79
CA VAL A 174 -0.21 -3.27 -13.10
C VAL A 174 0.26 -2.38 -11.95
N ILE A 175 0.05 -2.83 -10.71
CA ILE A 175 0.32 -2.05 -9.48
C ILE A 175 1.60 -2.48 -8.76
N GLY A 176 2.34 -3.43 -9.32
CA GLY A 176 3.55 -3.99 -8.75
C GLY A 176 3.99 -5.25 -9.47
N ILE A 177 5.03 -5.89 -8.95
CA ILE A 177 5.49 -7.20 -9.40
C ILE A 177 5.63 -8.18 -8.23
N VAL A 178 5.42 -9.46 -8.51
CA VAL A 178 5.65 -10.53 -7.54
C VAL A 178 7.15 -10.62 -7.24
N LEU A 179 7.52 -10.71 -5.97
CA LEU A 179 8.90 -10.96 -5.55
C LEU A 179 9.10 -12.43 -5.24
N SER A 180 8.45 -12.95 -4.21
CA SER A 180 8.63 -14.35 -3.81
C SER A 180 7.46 -14.85 -2.97
N VAL A 181 7.52 -16.13 -2.62
CA VAL A 181 6.80 -16.71 -1.47
C VAL A 181 7.67 -16.54 -0.23
N ASP A 182 7.08 -16.47 0.97
CA ASP A 182 7.88 -16.77 2.16
C ASP A 182 8.24 -18.27 2.15
N GLU A 183 9.53 -18.60 2.30
CA GLU A 183 10.03 -19.99 2.25
C GLU A 183 9.99 -20.70 3.62
N GLY A 184 9.24 -20.14 4.59
CA GLY A 184 9.01 -20.79 5.89
C GLY A 184 8.02 -21.96 5.80
N PRO A 185 8.16 -23.00 6.65
CA PRO A 185 7.17 -24.08 6.73
C PRO A 185 5.77 -23.51 6.99
N GLY A 186 4.85 -23.68 6.03
CA GLY A 186 3.45 -23.24 6.17
C GLY A 186 3.17 -21.78 5.75
N SER A 187 4.02 -21.17 4.93
CA SER A 187 3.75 -19.83 4.40
C SER A 187 2.39 -19.72 3.68
N ALA A 188 1.59 -18.76 4.12
CA ALA A 188 0.23 -18.51 3.60
C ALA A 188 0.16 -17.28 2.69
N PHE A 189 1.29 -16.67 2.34
CA PHE A 189 1.33 -15.40 1.61
C PHE A 189 2.40 -15.40 0.52
N SER A 190 2.08 -14.72 -0.58
CA SER A 190 3.05 -14.25 -1.56
C SER A 190 3.34 -12.76 -1.30
N TYR A 191 4.44 -12.25 -1.85
CA TYR A 191 4.83 -10.85 -1.67
C TYR A 191 4.94 -10.14 -3.01
N MET A 192 4.57 -8.87 -3.03
CA MET A 192 4.82 -7.98 -4.15
C MET A 192 5.62 -6.75 -3.75
N SER A 193 6.39 -6.23 -4.70
CA SER A 193 6.89 -4.86 -4.65
C SER A 193 5.85 -3.95 -5.33
N PRO A 194 5.20 -3.02 -4.61
CA PRO A 194 4.28 -2.07 -5.22
C PRO A 194 5.03 -1.08 -6.12
N THR A 195 4.34 -0.46 -7.08
CA THR A 195 4.88 0.54 -8.01
C THR A 195 5.74 1.59 -7.31
N GLU A 196 5.25 2.19 -6.23
CA GLU A 196 5.97 3.22 -5.50
C GLU A 196 7.31 2.71 -4.93
N THR A 197 7.36 1.47 -4.42
CA THR A 197 8.62 0.84 -3.97
C THR A 197 9.55 0.52 -5.14
N ILE A 198 9.01 0.13 -6.31
CA ILE A 198 9.83 -0.05 -7.52
C ILE A 198 10.53 1.27 -7.89
N LEU A 199 9.81 2.39 -7.83
CA LEU A 199 10.33 3.71 -8.18
C LEU A 199 11.40 4.23 -7.22
N SER A 200 11.36 3.88 -5.94
CA SER A 200 12.38 4.29 -4.98
C SER A 200 13.75 3.62 -5.26
N HIS A 201 13.74 2.43 -5.86
CA HIS A 201 14.93 1.64 -6.22
C HIS A 201 15.36 1.80 -7.67
N LEU A 202 14.40 1.96 -8.59
CA LEU A 202 14.62 2.12 -10.02
C LEU A 202 13.92 3.40 -10.53
N PRO A 203 14.42 4.61 -10.21
CA PRO A 203 13.76 5.88 -10.57
C PRO A 203 13.50 6.05 -12.07
N GLN A 204 14.33 5.43 -12.92
CA GLN A 204 14.15 5.41 -14.37
C GLN A 204 12.82 4.78 -14.83
N ALA A 205 12.21 3.91 -14.00
CA ALA A 205 10.91 3.32 -14.30
C ALA A 205 9.76 4.34 -14.26
N ALA A 206 9.99 5.54 -13.72
CA ALA A 206 9.03 6.64 -13.75
C ALA A 206 8.60 7.02 -15.18
N ALA A 207 9.46 6.79 -16.19
CA ALA A 207 9.13 7.02 -17.61
C ALA A 207 7.96 6.13 -18.11
N TRP A 208 7.71 5.00 -17.45
CA TRP A 208 6.67 4.02 -17.80
C TRP A 208 5.65 3.82 -16.67
N THR A 209 5.47 4.85 -15.86
CA THR A 209 4.54 4.81 -14.72
C THR A 209 3.50 5.91 -14.85
N ASP A 210 2.25 5.54 -14.60
CA ASP A 210 1.11 6.44 -14.48
C ASP A 210 0.56 6.45 -13.05
N GLY A 211 -0.50 7.21 -12.87
CA GLY A 211 -1.10 7.39 -11.56
C GLY A 211 -0.28 8.33 -10.70
N ALA A 212 -0.94 8.75 -9.64
CA ALA A 212 -0.56 9.98 -8.99
C ALA A 212 0.31 9.72 -7.76
N GLU A 213 1.29 10.60 -7.55
CA GLU A 213 2.23 10.51 -6.42
C GLU A 213 1.50 10.64 -5.08
N ALA A 214 1.88 9.86 -4.07
CA ALA A 214 1.23 9.90 -2.76
C ALA A 214 1.44 11.25 -2.06
N VAL A 215 2.58 11.89 -2.25
CA VAL A 215 2.96 13.15 -1.58
C VAL A 215 2.85 14.31 -2.57
N ASP A 216 2.19 15.41 -2.21
CA ASP A 216 2.16 16.63 -3.01
C ASP A 216 3.59 17.22 -3.17
N PRO A 217 4.03 17.57 -4.39
CA PRO A 217 5.32 18.22 -4.62
C PRO A 217 5.58 19.46 -3.74
N ARG A 218 4.54 20.22 -3.36
CA ARG A 218 4.63 21.38 -2.46
C ARG A 218 5.13 21.00 -1.07
N LEU A 219 4.84 19.78 -0.61
CA LEU A 219 5.34 19.26 0.66
C LEU A 219 6.81 18.82 0.59
N ARG A 220 7.39 18.67 -0.61
CA ARG A 220 8.80 18.32 -0.80
C ARG A 220 9.70 19.55 -0.89
N ALA A 221 9.18 20.63 -1.48
CA ALA A 221 9.93 21.87 -1.72
C ALA A 221 9.94 22.83 -0.50
N GLY A 222 9.11 22.57 0.52
CA GLY A 222 8.71 23.58 1.51
C GLY A 222 9.63 23.79 2.72
N ALA A 223 10.35 22.79 3.23
CA ALA A 223 11.16 22.96 4.44
C ALA A 223 12.65 23.18 4.14
N ALA A 224 13.15 24.36 4.51
CA ALA A 224 14.57 24.56 4.75
C ALA A 224 15.06 23.55 5.82
N ALA A 225 16.35 23.18 5.78
CA ALA A 225 16.93 22.28 6.78
C ALA A 225 16.62 22.78 8.20
N GLY A 226 16.02 21.91 9.02
CA GLY A 226 15.61 22.21 10.40
C GLY A 226 16.17 21.17 11.36
N ARG A 227 16.05 21.45 12.66
CA ARG A 227 16.39 20.49 13.71
C ARG A 227 15.19 19.59 13.99
N LEU A 228 15.47 18.33 14.34
CA LEU A 228 14.43 17.36 14.71
C LEU A 228 13.74 17.78 16.01
N ASP A 229 12.44 18.05 15.93
CA ASP A 229 11.55 18.15 17.09
C ASP A 229 11.24 16.73 17.55
N VAL A 230 12.06 16.19 18.47
CA VAL A 230 11.99 14.78 18.90
C VAL A 230 10.61 14.41 19.47
N PRO A 231 10.01 15.16 20.41
CA PRO A 231 8.66 14.84 20.90
C PRO A 231 7.62 14.76 19.79
N PHE A 232 7.63 15.71 18.85
CA PHE A 232 6.68 15.70 17.74
C PHE A 232 6.96 14.55 16.76
N ALA A 233 8.23 14.26 16.47
CA ALA A 233 8.61 13.15 15.62
C ALA A 233 8.16 11.79 16.19
N THR A 234 8.28 11.61 17.51
CA THR A 234 7.80 10.41 18.21
C THR A 234 6.27 10.28 18.14
N GLU A 235 5.55 11.38 18.33
CA GLU A 235 4.08 11.41 18.19
C GLU A 235 3.65 11.04 16.76
N LEU A 236 4.29 11.62 15.74
CA LEU A 236 4.04 11.31 14.34
C LEU A 236 4.32 9.85 14.02
N ALA A 237 5.47 9.33 14.42
CA ALA A 237 5.85 7.94 14.16
C ALA A 237 4.92 6.95 14.89
N SER A 238 4.47 7.26 16.11
CA SER A 238 3.43 6.49 16.81
C SER A 238 2.11 6.47 16.04
N TRP A 239 1.65 7.64 15.57
CA TRP A 239 0.45 7.72 14.75
C TRP A 239 0.58 6.94 13.44
N PHE A 240 1.70 7.04 12.73
CA PHE A 240 1.96 6.27 11.50
C PHE A 240 2.03 4.75 11.75
N ARG A 241 2.44 4.31 12.94
CA ARG A 241 2.39 2.89 13.35
C ARG A 241 0.97 2.38 13.63
N GLY A 242 -0.04 3.24 13.50
CA GLY A 242 -1.42 2.88 13.78
C GLY A 242 -1.81 3.01 15.25
N GLU A 243 -0.92 3.52 16.10
CA GLU A 243 -1.17 3.66 17.54
C GLU A 243 -2.10 4.83 17.85
N GLY A 244 -2.83 4.70 18.97
CA GLY A 244 -3.71 5.75 19.47
C GLY A 244 -4.98 5.98 18.65
N TRP A 245 -5.52 7.19 18.75
CA TRP A 245 -6.72 7.60 18.03
C TRP A 245 -6.41 7.78 16.52
N PRO A 246 -7.29 7.34 15.60
CA PRO A 246 -7.03 7.41 14.16
C PRO A 246 -6.89 8.85 13.63
N VAL A 247 -7.41 9.86 14.33
CA VAL A 247 -7.27 11.26 13.93
C VAL A 247 -6.27 12.00 14.82
N LEU A 248 -5.28 12.66 14.21
CA LEU A 248 -4.30 13.51 14.89
C LEU A 248 -4.38 14.95 14.38
N VAL A 249 -5.04 15.83 15.14
CA VAL A 249 -5.08 17.27 14.86
C VAL A 249 -3.84 17.93 15.42
N THR A 250 -3.08 18.64 14.59
CA THR A 250 -1.83 19.30 15.02
C THR A 250 -1.68 20.69 14.41
N VAL A 251 -0.86 21.53 15.03
CA VAL A 251 -0.47 22.84 14.50
C VAL A 251 0.98 22.77 14.05
N VAL A 252 1.21 23.09 12.77
CA VAL A 252 2.52 23.06 12.13
C VAL A 252 2.68 24.36 11.32
N PRO A 253 3.52 25.29 11.80
CA PRO A 253 3.79 26.55 11.10
C PRO A 253 4.28 26.33 9.66
N ALA A 254 4.32 27.40 8.85
CA ALA A 254 4.80 27.32 7.47
C ALA A 254 6.28 26.90 7.38
N THR A 255 7.08 27.29 8.37
CA THR A 255 8.54 27.08 8.43
C THR A 255 8.99 26.72 9.84
N GLY A 256 10.21 26.20 9.97
CA GLY A 256 10.86 25.89 11.26
C GLY A 256 10.92 24.40 11.57
N ASP A 257 11.49 24.06 12.73
CA ASP A 257 11.79 22.68 13.16
C ASP A 257 10.58 21.73 13.08
N ARG A 258 9.39 22.20 13.49
CA ARG A 258 8.16 21.39 13.44
C ARG A 258 7.66 21.12 12.01
N ALA A 259 7.81 22.11 11.11
CA ALA A 259 7.46 21.96 9.69
C ALA A 259 8.42 21.00 8.98
N TRP A 260 9.72 21.16 9.25
CA TRP A 260 10.76 20.24 8.77
C TRP A 260 10.54 18.82 9.30
N THR A 261 10.18 18.67 10.58
CA THR A 261 9.91 17.37 11.21
C THR A 261 8.71 16.67 10.58
N LEU A 262 7.61 17.40 10.29
CA LEU A 262 6.48 16.83 9.55
C LEU A 262 6.88 16.38 8.15
N GLN A 263 7.60 17.21 7.39
CA GLN A 263 8.07 16.85 6.05
C GLN A 263 8.99 15.63 6.08
N ARG A 264 9.91 15.55 7.05
CA ARG A 264 10.76 14.37 7.26
C ARG A 264 9.91 13.13 7.53
N ALA A 265 8.93 13.23 8.43
CA ALA A 265 8.07 12.10 8.75
C ALA A 265 7.25 11.62 7.54
N VAL A 266 6.65 12.53 6.78
CA VAL A 266 5.95 12.20 5.52
C VAL A 266 6.91 11.54 4.53
N THR A 267 8.11 12.10 4.32
CA THR A 267 9.10 11.54 3.40
C THR A 267 9.55 10.13 3.81
N LEU A 268 9.78 9.89 5.10
CA LEU A 268 10.18 8.59 5.62
C LEU A 268 9.03 7.58 5.62
N ALA A 269 7.79 8.04 5.75
CA ALA A 269 6.60 7.20 5.72
C ALA A 269 6.13 6.85 4.30
N ASP A 270 6.66 7.50 3.27
CA ASP A 270 6.29 7.26 1.87
C ASP A 270 7.06 6.05 1.30
N ARG A 271 6.48 5.35 0.32
CA ARG A 271 7.14 4.22 -0.36
C ARG A 271 8.13 4.70 -1.43
N GLU A 272 7.75 5.73 -2.19
CA GLU A 272 8.51 6.23 -3.33
C GLU A 272 9.67 7.14 -2.90
N LEU A 273 9.41 8.05 -1.96
CA LEU A 273 10.40 9.00 -1.48
C LEU A 273 11.35 8.42 -0.43
N ARG A 274 11.01 7.32 0.26
CA ARG A 274 11.89 6.66 1.23
C ARG A 274 13.01 5.92 0.49
N THR A 275 14.21 6.49 0.53
CA THR A 275 15.39 5.96 -0.17
C THR A 275 16.43 5.50 0.84
N HIS A 276 17.40 4.69 0.39
CA HIS A 276 18.55 4.38 1.24
C HIS A 276 19.27 5.65 1.71
N ARG A 277 19.32 6.69 0.89
CA ARG A 277 19.99 7.96 1.21
C ARG A 277 19.35 8.66 2.41
N ASN A 278 18.02 8.80 2.41
CA ASN A 278 17.34 9.49 3.53
C ASN A 278 17.21 8.61 4.78
N THR A 279 17.06 7.30 4.63
CA THR A 279 17.03 6.38 5.79
C THR A 279 18.40 6.22 6.46
N SER A 280 19.50 6.25 5.71
CA SER A 280 20.86 6.28 6.29
C SER A 280 21.20 7.62 6.94
N ALA A 281 20.69 8.74 6.43
CA ALA A 281 20.91 10.05 7.04
C ALA A 281 20.33 10.16 8.46
N VAL A 282 19.34 9.31 8.79
CA VAL A 282 18.62 9.32 10.07
C VAL A 282 18.92 8.08 10.92
N SER A 283 19.95 7.30 10.57
CA SER A 283 20.29 6.07 11.30
C SER A 283 20.72 6.29 12.75
N HIS A 284 21.05 7.53 13.10
CA HIS A 284 21.45 7.96 14.45
C HIS A 284 20.31 8.64 15.22
N ASP A 285 19.16 8.89 14.57
CA ASP A 285 17.99 9.44 15.25
C ASP A 285 17.36 8.35 16.14
N PRO A 286 16.66 8.73 17.24
CA PRO A 286 16.00 7.75 18.08
C PRO A 286 15.00 6.90 17.27
N PRO A 287 15.03 5.55 17.35
CA PRO A 287 14.21 4.68 16.52
C PRO A 287 12.70 4.99 16.57
N GLU A 288 12.21 5.44 17.72
CA GLU A 288 10.83 5.84 17.96
C GLU A 288 10.37 7.06 17.13
N THR A 289 11.31 7.81 16.53
CA THR A 289 11.05 8.99 15.67
C THR A 289 10.96 8.65 14.18
N VAL A 290 11.17 7.38 13.82
CA VAL A 290 11.19 6.93 12.43
C VAL A 290 9.87 6.23 12.10
N PRO A 291 9.03 6.81 11.23
CA PRO A 291 7.78 6.15 10.85
C PRO A 291 8.06 4.91 9.99
N PRO A 292 7.14 3.92 10.03
CA PRO A 292 7.20 2.77 9.14
C PRO A 292 7.07 3.22 7.68
N ALA A 293 7.70 2.47 6.79
CA ALA A 293 7.58 2.71 5.35
C ALA A 293 6.12 2.46 4.90
N GLY A 294 5.65 3.24 3.92
CA GLY A 294 4.32 3.08 3.33
C GLY A 294 3.18 3.24 4.33
N ALA A 295 3.39 4.05 5.37
CA ALA A 295 2.44 4.26 6.45
C ALA A 295 1.39 5.33 6.15
N HIS A 296 1.45 5.95 4.97
CA HIS A 296 0.37 6.76 4.44
C HIS A 296 0.15 6.50 2.96
N ASP A 297 -1.06 6.83 2.53
CA ASP A 297 -1.52 6.66 1.16
C ASP A 297 -1.52 7.99 0.41
N LEU A 298 -1.63 9.09 1.15
CA LEU A 298 -1.79 10.44 0.62
C LEU A 298 -1.27 11.50 1.61
N ALA A 299 -0.46 12.43 1.14
CA ALA A 299 -0.05 13.63 1.86
C ALA A 299 -0.20 14.86 0.97
N LEU A 300 -1.04 15.82 1.36
CA LEU A 300 -1.36 17.00 0.54
C LEU A 300 -1.14 18.31 1.28
N ASP A 301 -0.63 19.32 0.58
CA ASP A 301 -0.84 20.70 1.00
C ASP A 301 -2.17 21.17 0.42
N VAL A 302 -3.17 21.41 1.28
CA VAL A 302 -4.53 21.75 0.85
C VAL A 302 -4.73 23.26 0.68
N THR A 303 -3.67 24.06 0.68
CA THR A 303 -3.76 25.50 0.45
C THR A 303 -4.46 25.79 -0.87
N GLY A 304 -5.56 26.55 -0.80
CA GLY A 304 -6.37 26.95 -1.95
C GLY A 304 -7.23 25.84 -2.57
N LEU A 305 -7.21 24.61 -2.03
CA LEU A 305 -8.03 23.51 -2.53
C LEU A 305 -9.43 23.54 -1.93
N THR A 306 -10.44 23.18 -2.72
CA THR A 306 -11.79 22.91 -2.24
C THR A 306 -11.91 21.51 -1.65
N ALA A 307 -13.02 21.21 -0.97
CA ALA A 307 -13.27 19.85 -0.51
C ALA A 307 -13.41 18.86 -1.69
N ALA A 308 -13.90 19.32 -2.85
CA ALA A 308 -14.01 18.51 -4.05
C ALA A 308 -12.63 18.15 -4.63
N ASP A 309 -11.69 19.12 -4.72
CA ASP A 309 -10.33 18.86 -5.20
C ASP A 309 -9.61 17.81 -4.32
N VAL A 310 -9.78 17.91 -3.00
CA VAL A 310 -9.21 16.92 -2.06
C VAL A 310 -9.86 15.54 -2.27
N MET A 311 -11.17 15.50 -2.51
CA MET A 311 -11.90 14.26 -2.78
C MET A 311 -11.43 13.61 -4.09
N ASP A 312 -11.25 14.39 -5.16
CA ASP A 312 -10.73 13.88 -6.44
C ASP A 312 -9.33 13.28 -6.27
N ARG A 313 -8.48 13.94 -5.48
CA ARG A 313 -7.14 13.45 -5.17
C ARG A 313 -7.15 12.13 -4.38
N ILE A 314 -8.07 12.01 -3.42
CA ILE A 314 -8.29 10.75 -2.67
C ILE A 314 -8.79 9.66 -3.62
N ALA A 315 -9.77 9.96 -4.47
CA ALA A 315 -10.35 9.01 -5.40
C ALA A 315 -9.31 8.48 -6.41
N GLU A 316 -8.46 9.36 -6.94
CA GLU A 316 -7.38 9.00 -7.85
C GLU A 316 -6.39 8.04 -7.19
N ARG A 317 -5.98 8.31 -5.95
CA ARG A 317 -5.09 7.42 -5.18
C ARG A 317 -5.73 6.08 -4.86
N LEU A 318 -7.03 6.08 -4.60
CA LEU A 318 -7.81 4.88 -4.34
C LEU A 318 -8.34 4.24 -5.62
N GLY A 319 -7.87 4.60 -6.82
CA GLY A 319 -8.30 3.97 -8.08
C GLY A 319 -9.81 4.02 -8.36
N ILE A 320 -10.56 4.92 -7.70
CA ILE A 320 -12.01 5.01 -7.82
C ILE A 320 -12.34 5.67 -9.16
N ARG A 321 -13.00 4.91 -10.05
CA ARG A 321 -13.46 5.39 -11.36
C ARG A 321 -14.87 5.98 -11.28
N GLY A 322 -15.08 7.15 -11.88
CA GLY A 322 -16.37 7.85 -11.95
C GLY A 322 -16.47 9.02 -10.96
N ASP A 323 -17.67 9.61 -10.82
CA ASP A 323 -17.93 10.75 -9.93
C ASP A 323 -17.70 10.35 -8.45
N PRO A 324 -16.63 10.85 -7.79
CA PRO A 324 -16.22 10.43 -6.46
C PRO A 324 -17.03 11.18 -5.40
N ARG A 325 -18.31 10.86 -5.31
CA ARG A 325 -19.17 11.47 -4.30
C ARG A 325 -18.83 10.92 -2.91
N PRO A 326 -18.77 11.75 -1.85
CA PRO A 326 -18.53 11.28 -0.48
C PRO A 326 -19.47 10.15 -0.03
N GLU A 327 -20.71 10.14 -0.53
CA GLU A 327 -21.70 9.11 -0.22
C GLU A 327 -21.33 7.74 -0.80
N ARG A 328 -20.56 7.70 -1.91
CA ARG A 328 -20.08 6.46 -2.53
C ARG A 328 -18.85 5.88 -1.84
N LEU A 329 -18.10 6.69 -1.09
CA LEU A 329 -17.06 6.18 -0.19
C LEU A 329 -17.66 5.54 1.07
N GLY A 330 -18.89 5.87 1.44
CA GLY A 330 -19.54 5.33 2.65
C GLY A 330 -19.70 3.81 2.65
N ASP A 331 -19.78 3.19 1.48
CA ASP A 331 -19.86 1.73 1.33
C ASP A 331 -18.47 1.06 1.32
N LEU A 332 -17.43 1.84 1.04
CA LEU A 332 -16.04 1.39 1.04
C LEU A 332 -15.50 1.65 2.44
N ARG A 333 -15.29 0.60 3.25
CA ARG A 333 -14.41 0.73 4.42
C ARG A 333 -13.01 1.06 3.90
N VAL A 334 -12.72 2.34 3.70
CA VAL A 334 -11.51 2.77 3.01
C VAL A 334 -10.35 2.67 3.99
N PRO A 335 -9.35 1.82 3.72
CA PRO A 335 -8.10 1.84 4.46
C PRO A 335 -7.27 3.04 3.96
N LEU A 336 -7.72 4.26 4.29
CA LEU A 336 -7.05 5.51 3.91
C LEU A 336 -6.29 6.05 5.11
N THR A 337 -4.98 6.24 4.96
CA THR A 337 -4.17 7.04 5.87
C THR A 337 -3.71 8.30 5.16
N ALA A 338 -4.24 9.45 5.56
CA ALA A 338 -4.03 10.73 4.87
C ALA A 338 -3.48 11.83 5.78
N VAL A 339 -2.49 12.57 5.27
CA VAL A 339 -1.91 13.77 5.90
C VAL A 339 -2.34 14.99 5.10
N LEU A 340 -3.01 15.96 5.75
CA LEU A 340 -3.50 17.17 5.09
C LEU A 340 -2.92 18.39 5.79
N VAL A 341 -2.08 19.14 5.09
CA VAL A 341 -1.33 20.28 5.62
C VAL A 341 -1.98 21.58 5.18
N ALA A 342 -2.02 22.56 6.09
CA ALA A 342 -2.61 23.88 5.86
C ALA A 342 -4.14 23.84 5.70
N VAL A 343 -4.83 23.04 6.53
CA VAL A 343 -6.31 22.92 6.49
C VAL A 343 -7.01 24.27 6.70
N ASP A 344 -6.46 25.15 7.52
CA ASP A 344 -6.92 26.54 7.71
C ASP A 344 -6.78 27.42 6.45
N ARG A 345 -6.02 26.98 5.45
CA ARG A 345 -5.76 27.69 4.19
C ARG A 345 -6.43 27.05 2.98
N ALA A 346 -7.27 26.04 3.18
CA ALA A 346 -8.14 25.54 2.14
C ALA A 346 -9.08 26.64 1.63
N ALA A 347 -9.56 26.52 0.39
CA ALA A 347 -10.55 27.44 -0.15
C ALA A 347 -11.86 27.39 0.65
N GLU A 348 -12.19 26.21 1.16
CA GLU A 348 -13.41 25.95 1.92
C GLU A 348 -13.11 25.13 3.20
N PRO A 349 -12.49 25.72 4.24
CA PRO A 349 -12.04 24.97 5.41
C PRO A 349 -13.17 24.20 6.13
N ASP A 350 -14.35 24.80 6.23
CA ASP A 350 -15.50 24.17 6.89
C ASP A 350 -16.07 22.98 6.08
N ALA A 351 -16.12 23.10 4.75
CA ALA A 351 -16.56 22.01 3.88
C ALA A 351 -15.54 20.85 3.92
N LEU A 352 -14.25 21.19 3.93
CA LEU A 352 -13.17 20.21 4.09
C LEU A 352 -13.29 19.48 5.43
N LEU A 353 -13.48 20.18 6.55
CA LEU A 353 -13.71 19.53 7.85
C LEU A 353 -14.90 18.58 7.84
N GLY A 354 -15.99 18.94 7.15
CA GLY A 354 -17.15 18.06 6.96
C GLY A 354 -16.86 16.83 6.10
N LEU A 355 -15.92 16.90 5.15
CA LEU A 355 -15.40 15.73 4.44
C LEU A 355 -14.55 14.86 5.37
N LEU A 356 -13.64 15.44 6.14
CA LEU A 356 -12.77 14.71 7.06
C LEU A 356 -13.54 13.98 8.15
N ASP A 357 -14.59 14.58 8.70
CA ASP A 357 -15.47 13.94 9.69
C ASP A 357 -16.13 12.69 9.11
N ARG A 358 -16.62 12.77 7.86
CA ARG A 358 -17.18 11.62 7.14
C ARG A 358 -16.15 10.53 6.91
N LEU A 359 -14.96 10.87 6.43
CA LEU A 359 -13.88 9.90 6.20
C LEU A 359 -13.42 9.22 7.50
N ALA A 360 -13.26 9.99 8.58
CA ALA A 360 -12.93 9.45 9.91
C ALA A 360 -14.03 8.50 10.42
N GLY A 361 -15.30 8.85 10.20
CA GLY A 361 -16.44 7.97 10.51
C GLY A 361 -16.42 6.64 9.74
N GLN A 362 -15.78 6.58 8.58
CA GLN A 362 -15.59 5.35 7.79
C GLN A 362 -14.29 4.59 8.10
N GLY A 363 -13.52 5.06 9.08
CA GLY A 363 -12.30 4.40 9.54
C GLY A 363 -11.01 4.91 8.92
N ALA A 364 -11.04 6.02 8.17
CA ALA A 364 -9.82 6.66 7.70
C ALA A 364 -8.97 7.18 8.88
N ARG A 365 -7.65 7.05 8.76
CA ARG A 365 -6.69 7.68 9.68
C ARG A 365 -6.28 9.02 9.09
N LEU A 366 -6.57 10.10 9.80
CA LEU A 366 -6.39 11.46 9.28
C LEU A 366 -5.43 12.27 10.16
N LEU A 367 -4.49 12.97 9.54
CA LEU A 367 -3.64 13.96 10.18
C LEU A 367 -3.89 15.34 9.55
N PRO A 368 -4.90 16.09 10.02
CA PRO A 368 -5.09 17.48 9.65
C PRO A 368 -4.11 18.40 10.42
N ALA A 369 -3.19 19.02 9.70
CA ALA A 369 -2.23 19.99 10.20
C ALA A 369 -2.63 21.43 9.83
N PHE A 370 -2.69 22.30 10.83
CA PHE A 370 -3.09 23.71 10.71
C PHE A 370 -1.86 24.62 10.81
N ARG A 371 -1.82 25.75 10.11
CA ARG A 371 -0.67 26.68 10.20
C ARG A 371 -0.67 27.49 11.49
N ARG A 372 -1.84 27.64 12.13
CA ARG A 372 -2.02 28.45 13.35
C ARG A 372 -2.83 27.70 14.40
N ALA A 373 -2.55 28.02 15.66
CA ALA A 373 -3.34 27.58 16.80
C ALA A 373 -4.50 28.55 17.01
N ASP A 374 -5.48 28.51 16.11
CA ASP A 374 -6.64 29.39 16.11
C ASP A 374 -7.96 28.59 16.13
N GLY A 375 -9.10 29.30 15.97
CA GLY A 375 -10.45 28.73 16.04
C GLY A 375 -10.66 27.49 15.16
N PRO A 376 -10.24 27.48 13.89
CA PRO A 376 -10.30 26.30 13.02
C PRO A 376 -9.65 25.03 13.60
N ALA A 377 -8.44 25.14 14.17
CA ALA A 377 -7.74 24.00 14.77
C ALA A 377 -8.49 23.44 15.99
N ALA A 378 -8.98 24.33 16.86
CA ALA A 378 -9.78 23.94 18.03
C ALA A 378 -11.11 23.29 17.63
N ARG A 379 -11.78 23.83 16.60
CA ARG A 379 -13.01 23.25 16.05
C ARG A 379 -12.77 21.86 15.47
N ALA A 380 -11.66 21.66 14.75
CA ALA A 380 -11.29 20.36 14.21
C ALA A 380 -11.03 19.33 15.31
N ALA A 381 -10.30 19.70 16.37
CA ALA A 381 -10.07 18.83 17.53
C ALA A 381 -11.38 18.43 18.23
N GLU A 382 -12.29 19.39 18.43
CA GLU A 382 -13.60 19.12 19.03
C GLU A 382 -14.47 18.20 18.15
N LEU A 383 -14.51 18.43 16.84
CA LEU A 383 -15.31 17.65 15.90
C LEU A 383 -14.75 16.23 15.67
N LEU A 384 -13.47 16.11 15.38
CA LEU A 384 -12.86 14.86 14.87
C LEU A 384 -12.26 13.98 15.98
N MET A 385 -11.95 14.55 17.14
CA MET A 385 -11.33 13.82 18.25
C MET A 385 -12.24 13.78 19.46
N HIS A 386 -12.53 14.93 20.08
CA HIS A 386 -13.13 14.96 21.41
C HIS A 386 -14.59 14.45 21.43
N ARG A 387 -15.43 14.87 20.47
CA ARG A 387 -16.81 14.38 20.37
C ARG A 387 -16.89 12.86 20.12
N PRO A 388 -16.22 12.30 19.09
CA PRO A 388 -16.18 10.86 18.87
C PRO A 388 -15.66 10.06 20.08
N LEU A 389 -14.59 10.54 20.71
CA LEU A 389 -14.02 9.91 21.89
C LEU A 389 -15.03 9.87 23.05
N ARG A 390 -15.69 10.99 23.36
CA ARG A 390 -16.73 11.04 24.40
C ARG A 390 -17.87 10.06 24.11
N ARG A 391 -18.35 10.02 22.86
CA ARG A 391 -19.39 9.05 22.45
C ARG A 391 -18.93 7.60 22.62
N ARG A 392 -17.69 7.29 22.27
CA ARG A 392 -17.11 5.95 22.45
C ARG A 392 -17.01 5.58 23.93
N TRP A 393 -16.56 6.49 24.79
CA TRP A 393 -16.52 6.25 26.23
C TRP A 393 -17.92 6.02 26.82
N SER A 394 -18.91 6.84 26.45
CA SER A 394 -20.29 6.62 26.90
C SER A 394 -20.84 5.26 26.46
N ARG A 395 -20.54 4.82 25.23
CA ARG A 395 -20.96 3.50 24.74
C ARG A 395 -20.28 2.36 25.50
N LEU A 396 -18.96 2.44 25.70
CA LEU A 396 -18.20 1.43 26.45
C LEU A 396 -18.70 1.33 27.89
N HIS A 397 -19.04 2.46 28.51
CA HIS A 397 -19.62 2.49 29.85
C HIS A 397 -20.97 1.75 29.87
N GLY A 398 -21.88 2.05 28.94
CA GLY A 398 -23.16 1.35 28.86
C GLY A 398 -23.04 -0.15 28.52
N GLU A 399 -22.07 -0.55 27.69
CA GLU A 399 -21.77 -1.97 27.42
C GLU A 399 -21.25 -2.68 28.68
N LEU A 400 -20.40 -2.01 29.48
CA LEU A 400 -19.94 -2.54 30.76
C LEU A 400 -21.09 -2.70 31.75
N ASP A 401 -21.95 -1.68 31.88
CA ASP A 401 -23.12 -1.72 32.76
C ASP A 401 -24.06 -2.87 32.38
N HIS A 402 -24.33 -3.07 31.08
CA HIS A 402 -25.13 -4.20 30.59
C HIS A 402 -24.49 -5.57 30.92
N ILE A 403 -23.16 -5.67 30.81
CA ILE A 403 -22.43 -6.89 31.19
C ILE A 403 -22.55 -7.15 32.69
N THR A 404 -22.35 -6.14 33.53
CA THR A 404 -22.36 -6.28 34.99
C THR A 404 -23.76 -6.51 35.54
N ASP A 405 -24.76 -5.83 35.01
CA ASP A 405 -26.08 -5.75 35.63
C ASP A 405 -27.06 -6.80 35.07
N GLU A 406 -26.87 -7.22 33.82
CA GLU A 406 -27.78 -8.17 33.16
C GLU A 406 -27.08 -9.50 32.82
N LEU A 407 -26.00 -9.46 32.05
CA LEU A 407 -25.41 -10.68 31.49
C LEU A 407 -24.70 -11.53 32.54
N GLY A 408 -23.96 -10.90 33.46
CA GLY A 408 -23.30 -11.58 34.58
C GLY A 408 -24.29 -12.35 35.46
N PRO A 409 -25.30 -11.67 36.04
CA PRO A 409 -26.33 -12.33 36.84
C PRO A 409 -27.11 -13.41 36.08
N ALA A 410 -27.44 -13.19 34.81
CA ALA A 410 -28.13 -14.18 33.99
C ALA A 410 -27.28 -15.42 33.71
N LEU A 411 -25.97 -15.26 33.50
CA LEU A 411 -25.03 -16.36 33.33
C LEU A 411 -24.90 -17.17 34.63
N ASP A 412 -24.79 -16.51 35.78
CA ASP A 412 -24.75 -17.19 37.09
C ASP A 412 -26.03 -17.97 37.36
N ALA A 413 -27.20 -17.37 37.10
CA ALA A 413 -28.48 -18.05 37.24
C ALA A 413 -28.59 -19.30 36.34
N ARG A 414 -28.07 -19.23 35.10
CA ARG A 414 -28.01 -20.40 34.20
C ARG A 414 -27.01 -21.45 34.67
N ARG A 415 -25.83 -21.03 35.16
CA ARG A 415 -24.81 -21.94 35.70
C ARG A 415 -25.33 -22.72 36.91
N CYS A 416 -26.07 -22.07 37.81
CA CYS A 416 -26.73 -22.72 38.95
C CYS A 416 -27.81 -23.74 38.55
N ARG A 417 -28.36 -23.67 37.34
CA ARG A 417 -29.34 -24.65 36.84
C ARG A 417 -28.70 -25.88 36.20
N VAL A 418 -27.47 -25.75 35.70
CA VAL A 418 -26.74 -26.83 35.00
C VAL A 418 -25.82 -27.59 35.96
N LEU A 419 -25.26 -26.92 36.97
CA LEU A 419 -24.50 -27.58 38.01
C LEU A 419 -25.44 -28.13 39.09
N PRO A 420 -25.26 -29.38 39.56
CA PRO A 420 -26.03 -29.89 40.68
C PRO A 420 -25.78 -29.01 41.91
N GLY A 421 -26.82 -28.75 42.71
CA GLY A 421 -26.68 -27.99 43.95
C GLY A 421 -25.61 -28.61 44.87
N PRO A 422 -24.99 -27.82 45.77
CA PRO A 422 -24.02 -28.35 46.73
C PRO A 422 -24.70 -29.44 47.57
N GLY A 423 -24.34 -30.71 47.32
CA GLY A 423 -24.90 -31.89 47.99
C GLY A 423 -25.46 -32.99 47.06
N THR A 424 -25.68 -32.73 45.78
CA THR A 424 -26.13 -33.78 44.84
C THR A 424 -24.95 -34.63 44.37
N ARG A 425 -24.88 -35.89 44.85
CA ARG A 425 -23.96 -36.90 44.30
C ARG A 425 -24.35 -37.25 42.86
N PRO A 426 -23.39 -37.51 41.95
CA PRO A 426 -23.72 -38.06 40.64
C PRO A 426 -24.30 -39.45 40.84
N LEU A 427 -25.53 -39.68 40.38
CA LEU A 427 -26.04 -41.03 40.18
C LEU A 427 -25.36 -41.58 38.92
N LEU A 428 -24.60 -42.67 39.11
CA LEU A 428 -24.13 -43.56 38.04
C LEU A 428 -25.30 -44.05 37.20
#